data_AF-A0A0R3KD16-F1
#
_entry.id   AF-A0A0R3KD16-F1
#
_cell.length_a   1.000
_cell.length_b   1.000
_cell.length_c   1.000
_cell.angle_alpha   90.00
_cell.angle_beta   90.00
_cell.angle_gamma   90.00
#
_symmetry.space_group_name_H-M   'P 1'
#
loop_
_entity.id
_entity.type
_entity.pdbx_description
1 polymer ?
#
loop_
_entity_poly.entity_id
_entity_poly.type
_entity_poly.pdbx_seq_one_letter_code
_entity_poly.pdbx_strand_id
1 'polypeptide(L)'
;MVTGLHGPRQAGAVDLSGAWATSADECRNVFVRKGRAKQIEFTALSDQHGGGFIVEADRLRGKFARCKIKARKEDGDTVNIIAGCATDIMLSNVQFSLKMLEPNKISRMFPGIEDMAISYHRCPI
;
A
#
# COMPACT_ATOMS: atom_id res chain seq x y z
N MET A 1 34.81 28.10 -7.76
CA MET A 1 33.35 28.04 -7.55
C MET A 1 32.91 26.62 -7.84
N VAL A 2 32.30 25.94 -6.86
CA VAL A 2 32.05 24.49 -6.92
C VAL A 2 30.82 24.22 -7.80
N THR A 3 31.03 23.46 -8.87
CA THR A 3 29.97 22.98 -9.77
C THR A 3 29.15 21.92 -9.02
N GLY A 4 27.93 22.26 -8.62
CA GLY A 4 26.99 21.32 -8.00
C GLY A 4 26.50 20.31 -9.03
N LEU A 5 27.03 19.09 -8.97
CA LEU A 5 26.51 17.92 -9.68
C LEU A 5 25.11 17.56 -9.12
N HIS A 6 24.07 18.17 -9.68
CA HIS A 6 22.71 17.65 -9.54
C HIS A 6 22.54 16.54 -10.55
N GLY A 7 22.99 15.33 -10.17
CA GLY A 7 22.72 14.13 -10.93
C GLY A 7 21.21 13.92 -11.09
N PRO A 8 20.75 13.31 -12.20
CA PRO A 8 19.35 12.98 -12.37
C PRO A 8 18.94 12.10 -11.19
N ARG A 9 17.91 12.51 -10.45
CA ARG A 9 17.21 11.64 -9.52
C ARG A 9 16.72 10.49 -10.39
N GLN A 10 17.37 9.32 -10.33
CA GLN A 10 16.79 8.14 -10.96
C GLN A 10 15.37 8.05 -10.42
N ALA A 11 14.40 8.08 -11.32
CA ALA A 11 13.03 7.75 -11.01
C ALA A 11 13.02 6.26 -10.64
N GLY A 12 13.50 5.97 -9.42
CA GLY A 12 13.36 4.67 -8.81
C GLY A 12 11.87 4.45 -8.66
N ALA A 13 11.39 3.30 -9.14
CA ALA A 13 10.00 2.92 -8.99
C ALA A 13 9.59 3.09 -7.52
N VAL A 14 8.42 3.68 -7.28
CA VAL A 14 7.88 3.87 -5.94
C VAL A 14 7.69 2.49 -5.30
N ASP A 15 8.55 2.14 -4.34
CA ASP A 15 8.46 0.84 -3.69
C ASP A 15 7.31 0.81 -2.68
N LEU A 16 6.23 0.14 -3.05
CA LEU A 16 5.06 -0.08 -2.19
C LEU A 16 5.10 -1.43 -1.47
N SER A 17 6.11 -2.27 -1.71
CA SER A 17 6.13 -3.67 -1.27
C SER A 17 6.08 -3.80 0.26
N GLY A 18 5.29 -4.75 0.76
CA GLY A 18 5.19 -5.03 2.19
C GLY A 18 3.82 -4.69 2.79
N ALA A 19 3.77 -4.61 4.12
CA ALA A 19 2.54 -4.44 4.88
C ALA A 19 2.33 -2.99 5.31
N TRP A 20 1.08 -2.53 5.24
CA TRP A 20 0.68 -1.16 5.51
C TRP A 20 -0.54 -1.15 6.43
N ALA A 21 -0.47 -0.45 7.56
CA ALA A 21 -1.55 -0.30 8.52
C ALA A 21 -1.98 1.16 8.64
N THR A 22 -3.22 1.39 9.06
CA THR A 22 -3.73 2.75 9.33
C THR A 22 -3.10 3.41 10.57
N SER A 23 -2.49 2.62 11.46
CA SER A 23 -1.66 3.08 12.57
C SER A 23 -0.35 2.29 12.63
N ALA A 24 0.78 2.97 12.83
CA ALA A 24 2.09 2.32 12.97
C ALA A 24 2.18 1.48 14.25
N ASP A 25 1.54 1.92 15.33
CA ASP A 25 1.59 1.26 16.64
C ASP A 25 0.83 -0.08 16.64
N GLU A 26 -0.15 -0.21 15.74
CA GLU A 26 -0.99 -1.41 15.62
C GLU A 26 -0.40 -2.47 14.69
N CYS A 27 0.77 -2.23 14.08
CA CYS A 27 1.33 -3.13 13.06
C CYS A 27 1.46 -4.60 13.51
N ARG A 28 1.84 -4.85 14.78
CA ARG A 28 1.96 -6.21 15.34
C ARG A 28 0.62 -6.83 15.73
N ASN A 29 -0.41 -6.01 15.90
CA ASN A 29 -1.78 -6.47 16.14
C ASN A 29 -2.52 -6.73 14.83
N VAL A 30 -2.16 -6.04 13.74
CA VAL A 30 -2.75 -6.23 12.40
C VAL A 30 -2.08 -7.36 11.64
N PHE A 31 -0.75 -7.49 11.72
CA PHE A 31 0.02 -8.42 10.90
C PHE A 31 0.91 -9.36 11.72
N VAL A 32 1.17 -10.54 11.15
CA VAL A 32 2.09 -11.54 11.70
C VAL A 32 2.89 -12.18 10.58
N ARG A 33 4.15 -12.55 10.85
CA ARG A 33 4.94 -13.41 9.94
C ARG A 33 4.74 -14.87 10.29
N LYS A 34 4.41 -15.69 9.29
CA LYS A 34 4.22 -17.13 9.46
C LYS A 34 5.05 -17.97 8.48
N GLY A 35 5.27 -19.21 8.91
CA GLY A 35 5.96 -20.23 8.14
C GLY A 35 7.46 -19.98 7.95
N ARG A 36 8.14 -20.93 7.31
CA ARG A 36 9.59 -20.87 7.07
C ARG A 36 9.98 -19.71 6.14
N ALA A 37 9.09 -19.37 5.20
CA ALA A 37 9.28 -18.28 4.24
C ALA A 37 8.96 -16.88 4.80
N LYS A 38 8.60 -16.76 6.10
CA LYS A 38 8.26 -15.49 6.76
C LYS A 38 7.20 -14.66 6.01
N GLN A 39 6.18 -15.34 5.48
CA GLN A 39 5.07 -14.68 4.77
C GLN A 39 4.29 -13.80 5.73
N ILE A 40 3.93 -12.59 5.27
CA ILE A 40 3.13 -11.66 6.07
C ILE A 40 1.64 -12.00 5.89
N GLU A 41 0.95 -12.24 7.00
CA GLU A 41 -0.47 -12.51 7.09
C GLU A 41 -1.16 -11.53 8.03
N PHE A 42 -2.48 -11.45 7.94
CA PHE A 42 -3.30 -10.77 8.93
C PHE A 42 -3.44 -11.64 10.18
N THR A 43 -3.44 -11.01 11.36
CA THR A 43 -3.84 -11.68 12.61
C THR A 43 -5.36 -11.95 12.61
N ALA A 44 -5.82 -12.82 13.52
CA ALA A 44 -7.23 -13.14 13.65
C ALA A 44 -8.10 -11.89 13.94
N LEU A 45 -7.65 -11.04 14.88
CA LEU A 45 -8.39 -9.87 15.37
C LEU A 45 -7.98 -8.55 14.69
N SER A 46 -7.24 -8.63 13.59
CA SER A 46 -6.69 -7.45 12.89
C SER A 46 -7.70 -6.34 12.55
N ASP A 47 -8.98 -6.66 12.38
CA ASP A 47 -10.06 -5.70 12.11
C ASP A 47 -10.40 -4.82 13.32
N GLN A 48 -10.15 -5.29 14.54
CA GLN A 48 -10.32 -4.51 15.76
C GLN A 48 -9.22 -3.45 15.96
N HIS A 49 -8.11 -3.61 15.23
CA HIS A 49 -6.92 -2.76 15.31
C HIS A 49 -6.77 -1.82 14.11
N GLY A 50 -7.82 -1.71 13.29
CA GLY A 50 -7.88 -0.83 12.13
C GLY A 50 -7.67 -1.53 10.79
N GLY A 51 -7.65 -0.74 9.73
CA GLY A 51 -7.47 -1.22 8.37
C GLY A 51 -6.00 -1.46 8.04
N GLY A 52 -5.75 -2.38 7.11
CA GLY A 52 -4.43 -2.58 6.54
C GLY A 52 -4.46 -3.39 5.24
N PHE A 53 -3.36 -3.36 4.52
CA PHE A 53 -3.16 -4.14 3.30
C PHE A 53 -1.71 -4.57 3.12
N ILE A 54 -1.51 -5.60 2.32
CA ILE A 54 -0.20 -6.12 1.96
C ILE A 54 -0.04 -5.98 0.45
N VAL A 55 1.07 -5.39 0.03
CA VAL A 55 1.46 -5.23 -1.37
C VAL A 55 2.52 -6.27 -1.70
N GLU A 56 2.24 -7.05 -2.73
CA GLU A 56 3.17 -7.98 -3.38
C GLU A 56 3.39 -7.51 -4.82
N ALA A 57 4.14 -8.27 -5.63
CA ALA A 57 4.54 -7.87 -6.98
C ALA A 57 3.39 -7.34 -7.85
N ASP A 58 2.35 -8.13 -8.08
CA ASP A 58 1.16 -7.76 -8.88
C ASP A 58 -0.15 -7.89 -8.08
N ARG A 59 -0.07 -7.96 -6.75
CA ARG A 59 -1.23 -8.23 -5.89
C ARG A 59 -1.31 -7.29 -4.70
N LEU A 60 -2.55 -7.03 -4.31
CA LEU A 60 -2.89 -6.35 -3.06
C LEU A 60 -3.76 -7.29 -2.25
N ARG A 61 -3.45 -7.48 -0.98
CA ARG A 61 -4.23 -8.31 -0.06
C ARG A 61 -4.73 -7.44 1.09
N GLY A 62 -6.03 -7.21 1.16
CA GLY A 62 -6.70 -6.72 2.38
C GLY A 62 -7.14 -7.89 3.26
N LYS A 63 -7.74 -7.64 4.43
CA LYS A 63 -8.30 -8.74 5.23
C LYS A 63 -9.41 -9.50 4.48
N PHE A 64 -10.33 -8.74 3.86
CA PHE A 64 -11.55 -9.25 3.22
C PHE A 64 -11.52 -9.25 1.68
N ALA A 65 -10.41 -8.81 1.09
CA ALA A 65 -10.30 -8.70 -0.36
C ALA A 65 -8.93 -9.17 -0.86
N ARG A 66 -8.92 -9.73 -2.06
CA ARG A 66 -7.71 -10.03 -2.82
C ARG A 66 -7.82 -9.32 -4.16
N CYS A 67 -6.85 -8.48 -4.48
CA CYS A 67 -6.83 -7.75 -5.72
C CYS A 67 -5.61 -8.11 -6.57
N LYS A 68 -5.82 -8.17 -7.89
CA LYS A 68 -4.75 -8.23 -8.89
C LYS A 68 -4.59 -6.86 -9.53
N ILE A 69 -3.39 -6.31 -9.51
CA ILE A 69 -3.05 -5.05 -10.17
C ILE A 69 -3.13 -5.28 -11.68
N LYS A 70 -3.99 -4.52 -12.36
CA LYS A 70 -4.18 -4.57 -13.81
C LYS A 70 -3.38 -3.50 -14.53
N ALA A 71 -3.28 -2.33 -13.93
CA ALA A 71 -2.48 -1.23 -14.43
C ALA A 71 -1.89 -0.44 -13.25
N ARG A 72 -0.66 0.03 -13.43
CA ARG A 72 0.07 0.87 -12.48
C ARG A 72 0.77 1.96 -13.28
N LYS A 73 0.54 3.22 -12.90
CA LYS A 73 1.20 4.38 -13.50
C LYS A 73 1.77 5.24 -12.38
N GLU A 74 3.07 5.48 -12.43
CA GLU A 74 3.75 6.42 -11.54
C GLU A 74 3.74 7.82 -12.16
N ASP A 75 3.49 8.82 -11.33
CA ASP A 75 3.47 10.23 -11.67
C ASP A 75 4.06 11.03 -10.49
N GLY A 76 5.37 11.26 -10.53
CA GLY A 76 6.14 11.78 -9.40
C GLY A 76 5.98 10.88 -8.17
N ASP A 77 5.51 11.46 -7.07
CA ASP A 77 5.28 10.77 -5.80
C ASP A 77 3.91 10.05 -5.73
N THR A 78 3.13 10.07 -6.81
CA THR A 78 1.79 9.45 -6.87
C THR A 78 1.80 8.20 -7.74
N VAL A 79 1.21 7.12 -7.22
CA VAL A 79 1.01 5.86 -7.93
C VAL A 79 -0.48 5.67 -8.19
N ASN A 80 -0.88 5.70 -9.45
CA ASN A 80 -2.23 5.45 -9.90
C ASN A 80 -2.40 3.96 -10.21
N ILE A 81 -3.39 3.32 -9.60
CA ILE A 81 -3.57 1.87 -9.65
C ILE A 81 -5.00 1.55 -10.10
N ILE A 82 -5.12 0.63 -11.06
CA ILE A 82 -6.37 -0.08 -11.38
C ILE A 82 -6.17 -1.53 -10.98
N ALA A 83 -7.04 -2.05 -10.11
CA ALA A 83 -6.98 -3.42 -9.63
C ALA A 83 -8.34 -4.11 -9.78
N GLY A 84 -8.32 -5.39 -10.18
CA GLY A 84 -9.49 -6.26 -10.07
C GLY A 84 -9.49 -6.90 -8.68
N CYS A 85 -10.48 -6.58 -7.85
CA CYS A 85 -10.62 -7.06 -6.48
C CYS A 85 -11.75 -8.07 -6.36
N ALA A 86 -11.46 -9.20 -5.73
CA ALA A 86 -12.44 -10.19 -5.32
C ALA A 86 -12.62 -10.15 -3.79
N THR A 87 -13.87 -10.17 -3.35
CA THR A 87 -14.31 -10.51 -1.99
C THR A 87 -15.07 -11.84 -2.04
N ASP A 88 -15.57 -12.32 -0.90
CA ASP A 88 -16.38 -13.54 -0.85
C ASP A 88 -17.74 -13.41 -1.58
N ILE A 89 -18.15 -12.19 -1.93
CA ILE A 89 -19.47 -11.89 -2.52
C ILE A 89 -19.34 -11.33 -3.93
N MET A 90 -18.32 -10.49 -4.20
CA MET A 90 -18.27 -9.68 -5.42
C MET A 90 -16.88 -9.64 -6.05
N LEU A 91 -16.87 -9.49 -7.37
CA LEU A 91 -15.71 -9.16 -8.17
C LEU A 91 -15.93 -7.79 -8.81
N SER A 92 -15.02 -6.84 -8.59
CA SER A 92 -15.11 -5.49 -9.15
C SER A 92 -13.74 -4.94 -9.54
N ASN A 93 -13.72 -4.00 -10.47
CA ASN A 93 -12.54 -3.20 -10.75
C ASN A 93 -12.59 -1.93 -9.90
N VAL A 94 -11.49 -1.64 -9.22
CA VAL A 94 -11.33 -0.42 -8.42
C VAL A 94 -10.16 0.39 -8.97
N GLN A 95 -10.33 1.70 -8.96
CA GLN A 95 -9.29 2.67 -9.28
C GLN A 95 -9.02 3.54 -8.06
N PHE A 96 -7.76 3.73 -7.73
CA PHE A 96 -7.34 4.61 -6.63
C PHE A 96 -5.90 5.07 -6.85
N SER A 97 -5.52 6.11 -6.11
CA SER A 97 -4.16 6.65 -6.15
C SER A 97 -3.53 6.58 -4.77
N LEU A 98 -2.23 6.32 -4.72
CA LEU A 98 -1.43 6.34 -3.50
C LEU A 98 -0.37 7.42 -3.65
N LYS A 99 -0.36 8.43 -2.78
CA LYS A 99 0.68 9.44 -2.72
C LYS A 99 1.69 9.09 -1.64
N MET A 100 2.96 9.00 -2.00
CA MET A 100 4.07 8.93 -1.04
C MET A 100 4.15 10.27 -0.31
N LEU A 101 3.97 10.24 1.01
CA LEU A 101 4.22 11.40 1.86
C LEU A 101 5.64 11.34 2.41
N GLU A 102 6.04 10.15 2.85
CA GLU A 102 7.35 9.80 3.40
C GLU A 102 7.68 8.34 3.01
N PRO A 103 8.92 7.85 3.12
CA PRO A 103 9.27 6.47 2.75
C PRO A 103 8.40 5.38 3.39
N ASN A 104 7.90 5.63 4.61
CA ASN A 104 7.06 4.73 5.40
C ASN A 104 5.64 5.27 5.64
N LYS A 105 5.21 6.29 4.89
CA LYS A 105 3.89 6.89 5.03
C LYS A 105 3.30 7.24 3.67
N ILE A 106 2.14 6.68 3.38
CA ILE A 106 1.41 6.94 2.14
C ILE A 106 0.01 7.45 2.47
N SER A 107 -0.56 8.20 1.54
CA SER A 107 -1.95 8.62 1.59
C SER A 107 -2.71 8.02 0.42
N ARG A 108 -3.83 7.35 0.71
CA ARG A 108 -4.75 6.87 -0.31
C ARG A 108 -5.71 7.99 -0.67
N MET A 109 -5.75 8.29 -1.96
CA MET A 109 -6.66 9.25 -2.58
C MET A 109 -7.77 8.50 -3.31
N PHE A 110 -8.99 9.01 -3.18
CA PHE A 110 -10.17 8.48 -3.85
C PHE A 110 -10.51 9.39 -5.05
N PRO A 111 -10.47 8.88 -6.29
CA PRO A 111 -10.83 9.67 -7.46
C PRO A 111 -12.24 10.26 -7.30
N GLY A 112 -12.37 11.57 -7.52
CA GLY A 112 -13.66 12.27 -7.48
C GLY A 112 -14.19 12.63 -6.08
N ILE A 113 -13.43 12.37 -5.01
CA ILE A 113 -13.78 12.82 -3.65
C ILE A 113 -12.64 13.68 -3.11
N GLU A 114 -12.84 15.00 -3.12
CA GLU A 114 -11.87 15.93 -2.52
C GLU A 114 -11.90 15.79 -0.98
N ASP A 115 -10.75 16.02 -0.34
CA ASP A 115 -10.54 15.98 1.12
C ASP A 115 -10.70 14.63 1.84
N MET A 116 -11.12 13.55 1.16
CA MET A 116 -11.11 12.21 1.75
C MET A 116 -9.77 11.52 1.49
N ALA A 117 -8.92 11.48 2.52
CA ALA A 117 -7.62 10.83 2.46
C ALA A 117 -7.41 9.91 3.66
N ILE A 118 -7.00 8.67 3.39
CA ILE A 118 -6.62 7.71 4.45
C ILE A 118 -5.12 7.54 4.43
N SER A 119 -4.46 7.83 5.55
CA SER A 119 -3.04 7.58 5.71
C SER A 119 -2.77 6.13 6.09
N TYR A 120 -1.68 5.57 5.56
CA TYR A 120 -1.16 4.28 5.96
C TYR A 120 0.33 4.39 6.27
N HIS A 121 0.76 3.59 7.24
CA HIS A 121 2.12 3.48 7.73
C HIS A 121 2.68 2.11 7.34
N ARG A 122 3.92 2.10 6.82
CA ARG A 122 4.61 0.85 6.51
C ARG A 122 4.96 0.16 7.81
N CYS A 123 4.62 -1.12 7.91
CA CYS A 123 4.84 -1.91 9.10
C CYS A 123 6.23 -2.58 9.09
N PRO A 124 7.10 -2.29 10.08
CA PRO A 124 8.40 -2.95 10.22
C PRO A 124 8.22 -4.29 10.95
N ILE A 125 7.61 -5.25 10.26
CA ILE A 125 7.34 -6.61 10.77
C ILE A 125 8.29 -7.61 10.15
#